data_AF-Q9CZF7-F1
#
_entry.id   AF-Q9CZF7-F1
#
_cell.length_a   1.000
_cell.length_b   1.000
_cell.length_c   1.000
_cell.angle_alpha   90.00
_cell.angle_beta   90.00
_cell.angle_gamma   90.00
#
_symmetry.space_group_name_H-M   'P 1'
#
loop_
_entity.id
_entity.type
_entity.pdbx_description
1 polymer ?
#
loop_
_entity_poly.entity_id
_entity_poly.type
_entity_poly.pdbx_seq_one_letter_code
_entity_poly.pdbx_strand_id
1 'polypeptide(L)'
;MSSRKTKSNAHAECLSQVQRILRERFCHHSPHSNLFGVQVQYKHLIELLKRTAIYGESNSVLIVGPRGSGKTTLLNHALKELMEIEVSENVIQVHLNGLLQTNEKIALKEITRQLNLDNVVEDKVFGMLVCLEVSKYR
;
A
#
# COMPACT_ATOMS: atom_id res chain seq x y z
N MET A 1 -53.14 4.87 -28.38
CA MET A 1 -52.03 3.90 -28.32
C MET A 1 -50.74 4.59 -28.71
N SER A 2 -49.71 4.60 -27.84
CA SER A 2 -48.29 4.40 -28.20
C SER A 2 -47.39 4.87 -27.05
N SER A 3 -47.29 4.04 -26.02
CA SER A 3 -46.23 4.14 -25.01
C SER A 3 -44.94 3.57 -25.60
N ARG A 4 -44.12 4.39 -26.25
CA ARG A 4 -42.76 4.03 -26.69
C ARG A 4 -41.87 5.26 -26.66
N LYS A 5 -41.22 5.56 -25.52
CA LYS A 5 -39.99 6.38 -25.48
C LYS A 5 -39.24 6.45 -24.14
N THR A 6 -39.54 5.60 -23.15
CA THR A 6 -38.88 5.66 -21.82
C THR A 6 -37.84 4.55 -21.56
N LYS A 7 -37.71 3.54 -22.43
CA LYS A 7 -36.80 2.39 -22.18
C LYS A 7 -35.32 2.62 -22.57
N SER A 8 -34.99 3.57 -23.43
CA SER A 8 -33.61 3.73 -23.92
C SER A 8 -32.68 4.45 -22.94
N ASN A 9 -33.21 5.31 -22.07
CA ASN A 9 -32.40 6.12 -21.16
C ASN A 9 -31.83 5.31 -19.98
N ALA A 10 -32.64 4.41 -19.40
CA ALA A 10 -32.21 3.58 -18.27
C ALA A 10 -31.04 2.64 -18.61
N HIS A 11 -30.99 2.13 -19.86
CA HIS A 11 -29.88 1.29 -20.31
C HIS A 11 -28.58 2.07 -20.50
N ALA A 12 -28.65 3.32 -20.95
CA ALA A 12 -27.48 4.18 -21.12
C ALA A 12 -26.86 4.58 -19.77
N GLU A 13 -27.70 4.87 -18.77
CA GLU A 13 -27.27 5.14 -17.39
C GLU A 13 -26.61 3.91 -16.75
N CYS A 14 -27.20 2.73 -16.91
CA CYS A 14 -26.63 1.46 -16.42
C CYS A 14 -25.25 1.17 -17.05
N LEU A 15 -25.11 1.34 -18.38
CA LEU A 15 -23.83 1.15 -19.06
C LEU A 15 -22.76 2.12 -18.55
N SER A 16 -23.13 3.39 -18.36
CA SER A 16 -22.24 4.41 -17.82
C SER A 16 -21.78 4.06 -16.40
N GLN A 17 -22.71 3.53 -15.58
CA GLN A 17 -22.42 3.11 -14.21
C GLN A 17 -21.52 1.87 -14.16
N VAL A 18 -21.76 0.87 -15.01
CA VAL A 18 -20.87 -0.31 -15.14
C VAL A 18 -19.48 0.11 -15.61
N GLN A 19 -19.39 0.97 -16.62
CA GLN A 19 -18.11 1.49 -17.11
C GLN A 19 -17.34 2.24 -16.02
N ARG A 20 -18.03 3.06 -15.21
CA ARG A 20 -17.44 3.73 -14.06
C ARG A 20 -16.88 2.73 -13.05
N ILE A 21 -17.68 1.73 -12.64
CA ILE A 21 -17.25 0.72 -11.67
C ILE A 21 -16.06 -0.10 -12.19
N LEU A 22 -16.06 -0.48 -13.47
CA LEU A 22 -14.94 -1.23 -14.04
C LEU A 22 -13.66 -0.37 -14.13
N ARG A 23 -13.76 0.90 -14.54
CA ARG A 23 -12.61 1.83 -14.53
C ARG A 23 -12.09 2.07 -13.12
N GLU A 24 -12.99 2.18 -12.14
CA GLU A 24 -12.62 2.24 -10.73
C GLU A 24 -11.85 0.97 -10.34
N ARG A 25 -12.32 -0.21 -10.74
CA ARG A 25 -11.68 -1.48 -10.39
C ARG A 25 -10.33 -1.75 -11.04
N PHE A 26 -10.16 -1.33 -12.30
CA PHE A 26 -8.95 -1.62 -13.07
C PHE A 26 -7.91 -0.51 -13.01
N CYS A 27 -8.33 0.76 -12.94
CA CYS A 27 -7.42 1.90 -13.11
C CYS A 27 -7.06 2.58 -11.80
N HIS A 28 -7.89 2.44 -10.76
CA HIS A 28 -7.57 3.06 -9.47
C HIS A 28 -6.75 2.10 -8.63
N HIS A 29 -5.72 2.62 -7.99
CA HIS A 29 -4.95 1.92 -6.96
C HIS A 29 -5.76 1.82 -5.67
N SER A 30 -7.03 1.45 -5.77
CA SER A 30 -7.81 1.09 -4.60
C SER A 30 -7.36 -0.34 -4.24
N PRO A 31 -6.92 -0.58 -2.99
CA PRO A 31 -6.61 -1.93 -2.55
C PRO A 31 -7.94 -2.70 -2.53
N HIS A 32 -8.29 -3.27 -3.67
CA HIS A 32 -9.40 -4.19 -3.77
C HIS A 32 -9.14 -5.32 -2.79
N SER A 33 -10.20 -5.74 -2.10
CA SER A 33 -10.16 -6.59 -0.92
C SER A 33 -9.51 -7.96 -1.10
N ASN A 34 -9.17 -8.34 -2.34
CA ASN A 34 -8.77 -9.70 -2.67
C ASN A 34 -7.46 -9.71 -3.46
N LEU A 35 -6.39 -10.16 -2.80
CA LEU A 35 -5.16 -10.59 -3.46
C LEU A 35 -5.38 -11.97 -4.09
N PHE A 36 -5.09 -12.16 -5.37
CA PHE A 36 -5.22 -13.47 -6.02
C PHE A 36 -3.85 -14.05 -6.35
N GLY A 37 -3.66 -15.35 -6.11
CA GLY A 37 -2.42 -16.05 -6.44
C GLY A 37 -1.20 -15.74 -5.56
N VAL A 38 -1.30 -14.79 -4.61
CA VAL A 38 -0.20 -14.38 -3.71
C VAL A 38 -0.50 -14.56 -2.22
N GLN A 39 -1.46 -15.44 -1.91
CA GLN A 39 -2.00 -15.62 -0.55
C GLN A 39 -0.98 -16.13 0.46
N VAL A 40 -0.06 -17.00 0.04
CA VAL A 40 1.00 -17.55 0.93
C VAL A 40 2.02 -16.45 1.27
N GLN A 41 2.44 -15.70 0.25
CA GLN A 41 3.38 -14.57 0.41
C GLN A 41 2.77 -13.48 1.29
N TYR A 42 1.47 -13.21 1.12
CA TYR A 42 0.71 -12.31 1.97
C TYR A 42 0.76 -12.72 3.43
N LYS A 43 0.42 -13.98 3.73
CA LYS A 43 0.42 -14.52 5.10
C LYS A 43 1.79 -14.39 5.77
N HIS A 44 2.88 -14.71 5.05
CA HIS A 44 4.23 -14.57 5.60
C HIS A 44 4.60 -13.10 5.84
N LEU A 45 4.26 -12.21 4.90
CA LEU A 45 4.57 -10.79 5.02
C LEU A 45 3.82 -10.16 6.20
N ILE A 46 2.51 -10.40 6.32
CA ILE A 46 1.70 -9.82 7.40
C ILE A 46 2.11 -10.34 8.77
N GLU A 47 2.50 -11.62 8.89
CA GLU A 47 3.01 -12.18 10.14
C GLU A 47 4.30 -11.48 10.57
N LEU A 48 5.24 -11.31 9.66
CA LEU A 48 6.51 -10.63 9.95
C LEU A 48 6.29 -9.17 10.33
N LEU A 49 5.42 -8.46 9.61
CA LEU A 49 5.05 -7.08 9.94
C LEU A 49 4.39 -6.99 11.33
N LYS A 50 3.48 -7.92 11.67
CA LYS A 50 2.84 -7.98 12.99
C LYS A 50 3.86 -8.22 14.10
N ARG A 51 4.84 -9.11 13.89
CA ARG A 51 5.88 -9.36 14.90
C ARG A 51 6.77 -8.14 15.13
N THR A 52 7.15 -7.43 14.07
CA THR A 52 7.90 -6.17 14.18
C THR A 52 7.11 -5.08 14.89
N ALA A 53 5.82 -4.96 14.56
CA ALA A 53 4.97 -3.91 15.09
C ALA A 53 4.52 -4.14 16.56
N ILE A 54 4.27 -5.40 16.95
CA ILE A 54 3.74 -5.77 18.27
C ILE A 54 4.85 -6.18 19.25
N TYR A 55 5.80 -7.00 18.78
CA TYR A 55 6.87 -7.54 19.65
C TYR A 55 8.18 -6.76 19.53
N GLY A 56 8.27 -5.75 18.66
CA GLY A 56 9.48 -4.96 18.46
C GLY A 56 10.61 -5.76 17.79
N GLU A 57 10.29 -6.84 17.07
CA GLU A 57 11.30 -7.63 16.36
C GLU A 57 11.88 -6.86 15.17
N SER A 58 13.20 -6.80 15.07
CA SER A 58 13.90 -6.21 13.92
C SER A 58 14.03 -7.22 12.78
N ASN A 59 13.08 -7.20 11.84
CA ASN A 59 13.08 -8.09 10.67
C ASN A 59 13.33 -7.31 9.37
N SER A 60 13.89 -7.98 8.37
CA SER A 60 14.12 -7.44 7.03
C SER A 60 13.56 -8.39 5.97
N VAL A 61 12.90 -7.85 4.95
CA VAL A 61 12.27 -8.64 3.87
C VAL A 61 12.62 -8.02 2.52
N LEU A 62 12.94 -8.88 1.55
CA LEU A 62 13.14 -8.49 0.16
C LEU A 62 12.08 -9.16 -0.73
N ILE A 63 11.24 -8.36 -1.39
CA ILE A 63 10.20 -8.85 -2.30
C ILE A 63 10.71 -8.75 -3.74
N VAL A 64 10.91 -9.90 -4.40
CA VAL A 64 11.45 -9.99 -5.77
C VAL A 64 10.42 -10.59 -6.72
N GLY A 65 10.37 -10.09 -7.96
CA GLY A 65 9.49 -10.60 -9.02
C GLY A 65 9.46 -9.69 -10.24
N PRO A 66 8.89 -10.13 -11.38
CA PRO A 66 8.84 -9.36 -12.62
C PRO A 66 7.99 -8.08 -12.48
N ARG A 67 8.20 -7.09 -13.36
CA ARG A 67 7.37 -5.87 -13.37
C ARG A 67 5.89 -6.23 -13.59
N GLY A 68 4.99 -5.53 -12.89
CA GLY A 68 3.55 -5.81 -12.96
C GLY A 68 3.06 -7.00 -12.13
N SER A 69 3.92 -7.71 -11.41
CA SER A 69 3.52 -8.86 -10.56
C SER A 69 2.78 -8.49 -9.26
N GLY A 70 2.41 -7.22 -9.06
CA GLY A 70 1.67 -6.78 -7.88
C GLY A 70 2.47 -6.69 -6.57
N LYS A 71 3.81 -6.57 -6.61
CA LYS A 71 4.65 -6.44 -5.39
C LYS A 71 4.23 -5.29 -4.49
N THR A 72 4.11 -4.10 -5.06
CA THR A 72 3.67 -2.88 -4.36
C THR A 72 2.24 -3.05 -3.84
N THR A 73 1.37 -3.72 -4.60
CA THR A 73 0.00 -4.02 -4.18
C THR A 73 -0.04 -4.96 -2.98
N LEU A 74 0.79 -6.02 -2.97
CA LEU A 74 0.93 -6.97 -1.85
C LEU A 74 1.36 -6.25 -0.57
N LEU A 75 2.39 -5.41 -0.66
CA LEU A 75 2.91 -4.64 0.48
C LEU A 75 1.86 -3.65 1.00
N ASN A 76 1.23 -2.87 0.11
CA ASN A 76 0.21 -1.89 0.50
C ASN A 76 -1.00 -2.55 1.16
N HIS A 77 -1.41 -3.72 0.68
CA HIS A 77 -2.51 -4.47 1.30
C HIS A 77 -2.14 -4.93 2.72
N ALA A 78 -0.93 -5.45 2.92
CA ALA A 78 -0.47 -5.90 4.24
C ALA A 78 -0.29 -4.73 5.22
N LEU A 79 0.25 -3.60 4.76
CA LEU A 79 0.38 -2.38 5.56
C LEU A 79 -0.98 -1.80 5.93
N LYS A 80 -1.95 -1.82 5.01
CA LYS A 80 -3.31 -1.39 5.29
C LYS A 80 -3.95 -2.23 6.39
N GLU A 81 -3.87 -3.56 6.30
CA GLU A 81 -4.37 -4.44 7.37
C GLU A 81 -3.67 -4.16 8.71
N LEU A 82 -2.34 -3.95 8.69
CA LEU A 82 -1.59 -3.65 9.92
C LEU A 82 -2.04 -2.34 10.58
N MET A 83 -2.31 -1.30 9.80
CA MET A 83 -2.77 0.00 10.30
C MET A 83 -4.17 -0.06 10.94
N GLU A 84 -5.01 -1.02 10.54
CA GLU A 84 -6.37 -1.20 11.09
C GLU A 84 -6.36 -1.81 12.51
N ILE A 85 -5.25 -2.41 12.97
CA ILE A 85 -5.16 -3.19 14.23
C ILE A 85 -4.68 -2.33 15.43
N GLU A 86 -4.94 -1.01 15.45
CA GLU A 86 -4.52 -0.09 16.54
C GLU A 86 -3.01 -0.03 16.82
N VAL A 87 -2.16 -0.57 15.94
CA VAL A 87 -0.68 -0.45 16.04
C VAL A 87 -0.17 0.87 15.44
N SER A 88 -1.09 1.73 14.97
CA SER A 88 -0.80 2.98 14.27
C SER A 88 -0.03 4.00 15.12
N GLU A 89 -0.17 3.96 16.45
CA GLU A 89 0.52 4.92 17.33
C GLU A 89 2.02 4.59 17.53
N ASN A 90 2.42 3.32 17.35
CA ASN A 90 3.78 2.86 17.65
C ASN A 90 4.62 2.60 16.39
N VAL A 91 4.03 2.65 15.19
CA VAL A 91 4.71 2.36 13.93
C VAL A 91 4.72 3.56 13.01
N ILE A 92 5.92 4.00 12.66
CA ILE A 92 6.13 4.99 11.62
C ILE A 92 6.60 4.27 10.36
N GLN A 93 5.92 4.54 9.24
CA GLN A 93 6.30 4.01 7.94
C GLN A 93 7.20 5.00 7.21
N VAL A 94 8.37 4.51 6.77
CA VAL A 94 9.27 5.28 5.91
C VAL A 94 9.34 4.61 4.54
N HIS A 95 8.99 5.34 3.49
CA HIS A 95 8.94 4.91 2.10
C HIS A 95 10.08 5.55 1.30
N LEU A 96 11.02 4.75 0.81
CA LEU A 96 12.07 5.21 -0.10
C LEU A 96 11.91 4.58 -1.47
N ASN A 97 12.19 5.37 -2.52
CA ASN A 97 12.18 4.96 -3.91
C ASN A 97 13.58 5.17 -4.52
N GLY A 98 14.27 4.08 -4.87
CA GLY A 98 15.62 4.12 -5.44
C GLY A 98 15.75 4.81 -6.81
N LEU A 99 14.65 5.26 -7.43
CA LEU A 99 14.64 6.14 -8.60
C LEU A 99 14.67 7.62 -8.22
N LEU A 100 14.15 7.97 -7.03
CA LEU A 100 14.11 9.35 -6.51
C LEU A 100 15.31 9.63 -5.60
N GLN A 101 15.55 8.76 -4.62
CA GLN A 101 16.67 8.86 -3.69
C GLN A 101 17.92 8.18 -4.29
N THR A 102 18.60 8.87 -5.21
CA THR A 102 19.74 8.33 -5.99
C THR A 102 21.08 8.37 -5.26
N ASN A 103 21.17 9.06 -4.13
CA ASN A 103 22.36 9.13 -3.29
C ASN A 103 21.98 9.13 -1.81
N GLU A 104 22.96 8.82 -0.95
CA GLU A 104 22.77 8.71 0.51
C GLU A 104 22.27 10.01 1.14
N LYS A 105 22.73 11.17 0.66
CA LYS A 105 22.32 12.48 1.21
C LYS A 105 20.82 12.75 1.00
N ILE A 106 20.30 12.46 -0.20
CA ILE A 106 18.87 12.61 -0.51
C ILE A 106 18.06 11.54 0.23
N ALA A 107 18.58 10.32 0.35
CA ALA A 107 17.93 9.25 1.11
C ALA A 107 17.78 9.61 2.59
N LEU A 108 18.86 10.03 3.24
CA LEU A 108 18.85 10.44 4.65
C LEU A 108 17.92 11.63 4.88
N LYS A 109 17.96 12.64 4.00
CA LYS A 109 17.05 13.79 4.08
C LYS A 109 15.59 13.34 4.00
N GLU A 110 15.27 12.37 3.15
CA GLU A 110 13.91 11.86 3.02
C GLU A 110 13.48 11.02 4.24
N ILE A 111 14.37 10.21 4.79
CA ILE A 111 14.13 9.47 6.04
C ILE A 111 13.80 10.45 7.17
N THR A 112 14.67 11.45 7.39
CA THR A 112 14.46 12.48 8.43
C THR A 112 13.15 13.24 8.22
N ARG A 113 12.83 13.59 6.97
CA ARG A 113 11.58 14.27 6.59
C ARG A 113 10.34 13.43 6.91
N GLN A 114 10.37 12.12 6.67
CA GLN A 114 9.22 11.24 6.94
C GLN A 114 9.09 10.87 8.42
N LEU A 115 10.19 10.85 9.16
CA LEU A 115 10.18 10.60 10.61
C LEU A 115 9.71 11.81 11.43
N ASN A 116 9.54 13.00 10.84
CA ASN A 116 9.16 14.23 11.54
C ASN A 116 10.00 14.48 12.82
N LEU A 117 11.31 14.23 12.75
CA LEU A 117 12.26 14.35 13.87
C LEU A 117 12.37 15.78 14.44
N ASP A 118 11.77 16.77 13.77
CA ASP A 118 11.80 18.17 14.20
C ASP A 118 10.83 18.49 15.36
N ASN A 119 9.91 17.57 15.74
CA ASN A 119 8.87 17.82 16.76
C ASN A 119 8.68 16.71 17.82
N VAL A 120 9.55 15.69 17.90
CA VAL A 120 9.38 14.60 18.88
C VAL A 120 10.09 14.96 20.19
N VAL A 121 9.33 15.63 21.05
CA VAL A 121 9.62 15.81 22.48
C VAL A 121 9.09 14.57 23.24
N GLU A 122 9.93 14.02 24.12
CA GLU A 122 9.63 13.07 25.21
C GLU A 122 9.32 11.58 24.88
N ASP A 123 10.27 10.70 25.24
CA ASP A 123 10.10 9.34 25.78
C ASP A 123 9.17 8.31 25.10
N LYS A 124 8.98 8.36 23.77
CA LYS A 124 8.34 7.27 23.02
C LYS A 124 9.35 6.45 22.21
N VAL A 125 9.48 5.16 22.54
CA VAL A 125 10.21 4.17 21.73
C VAL A 125 9.33 3.78 20.54
N PHE A 126 9.57 4.39 19.38
CA PHE A 126 8.86 4.03 18.16
C PHE A 126 9.45 2.75 17.54
N GLY A 127 8.60 1.79 17.20
CA GLY A 127 8.96 0.68 16.32
C GLY A 127 9.11 1.20 14.90
N MET A 128 10.33 1.30 14.40
CA MET A 128 10.58 1.81 13.05
C MET A 128 10.37 0.71 12.02
N LEU A 129 9.43 0.91 11.10
CA LEU A 129 9.23 0.02 9.97
C LEU A 129 9.66 0.72 8.69
N VAL A 130 10.88 0.41 8.25
CA VAL A 130 11.42 0.96 7.00
C VAL A 130 10.93 0.10 5.84
N CYS A 131 10.00 0.62 5.07
CA CYS A 131 9.58 0.03 3.80
C CYS A 131 10.50 0.56 2.69
N LEU A 132 11.59 -0.17 2.43
CA LEU A 132 12.42 0.06 1.24
C LEU A 132 11.74 -0.56 0.02
N GLU A 133 11.03 0.23 -0.76
CA GLU A 133 10.52 -0.25 -2.04
C GLU A 133 11.63 -0.16 -3.10
N VAL A 134 12.41 -1.24 -3.23
CA VAL A 134 13.38 -1.38 -4.33
C VAL A 134 12.63 -1.79 -5.60
N SER A 135 11.90 -0.85 -6.19
CA SER A 135 11.40 -0.98 -7.56
C SER A 135 12.52 -0.72 -8.57
N LYS A 136 13.56 -1.56 -8.55
CA LYS A 136 14.56 -1.63 -9.62
C LYS A 136 14.76 -3.07 -10.08
N TYR A 137 14.03 -3.41 -11.14
CA TYR A 137 14.53 -4.36 -12.13
C TYR A 137 14.37 -3.67 -13.48
N ARG A 138 15.49 -3.22 -14.04
CA ARG A 138 15.59 -3.01 -15.48
C ARG A 138 15.74 -4.38 -16.12
#